data_AF-A0A8X6FU59-F1
#
_entry.id   AF-A0A8X6FU59-F1
#
_cell.length_a   1.000
_cell.length_b   1.000
_cell.length_c   1.000
_cell.angle_alpha   90.00
_cell.angle_beta   90.00
_cell.angle_gamma   90.00
#
_symmetry.space_group_name_H-M   'P 1'
#
loop_
_entity.id
_entity.type
_entity.pdbx_description
1 polymer ?
#
loop_
_entity_poly.entity_id
_entity_poly.type
_entity_poly.pdbx_seq_one_letter_code
_entity_poly.pdbx_strand_id
1 'polypeptide(L)'
;MKILEIADVIQLKQVDHVKNEKSLLVQVQHPFIIELLWTHHDDSCLYMLFEYACGGELFTYLRNAGRFCSTTSMFYAAEIVLALEYLHKLSIAYRDLKPENLLLDRDGHLKITDFGFAKRLSDKTWTLCGTPEYLAPEIIQSKGHNKAVDWWALGILIYEMLAGFPPFFDTNPFAIYEKILAGKIDWPKHIDPIAKDLIKKLLVPDRAKRLGNMKHGADDVKRHRWFKNIIWEDVYYKKVQPPIIPKISYEGDTRNFEEYPEKDENTHHSYIHEDYLNIFDDF
;
A
#
# COMPACT_ATOMS: atom_id res chain seq x y z
N MET A 1 7.25 -7.62 -14.58
CA MET A 1 8.63 -7.14 -14.38
C MET A 1 8.59 -5.63 -14.26
N LYS A 2 9.22 -5.04 -13.25
CA LYS A 2 9.38 -3.59 -13.12
C LYS A 2 10.70 -3.22 -13.78
N ILE A 3 10.66 -2.27 -14.72
CA ILE A 3 11.81 -1.76 -15.46
C ILE A 3 11.95 -0.28 -15.13
N LEU A 4 13.14 0.15 -14.73
CA LEU A 4 13.44 1.53 -14.38
C LEU A 4 14.64 2.01 -15.18
N GLU A 5 14.48 3.08 -15.96
CA GLU A 5 15.59 3.67 -16.71
C GLU A 5 16.58 4.33 -15.73
N ILE A 6 17.85 3.93 -15.78
CA ILE A 6 18.89 4.42 -14.85
C ILE A 6 19.02 5.95 -14.94
N ALA A 7 18.92 6.49 -16.16
CA ALA A 7 18.95 7.94 -16.40
C ALA A 7 17.85 8.67 -15.63
N ASP A 8 16.60 8.18 -15.67
CA ASP A 8 15.46 8.75 -14.96
C ASP A 8 15.63 8.62 -13.45
N VAL A 9 16.10 7.46 -12.97
CA VAL A 9 16.34 7.22 -11.54
C VAL A 9 17.35 8.22 -10.98
N ILE A 10 18.40 8.55 -11.72
CA ILE A 10 19.40 9.54 -11.32
C ILE A 10 18.83 10.96 -11.41
N GLN A 11 18.22 11.31 -12.55
CA GLN A 11 17.68 12.65 -12.79
C GLN A 11 16.62 13.03 -11.75
N LEU A 12 15.75 12.09 -11.39
CA LEU A 12 14.69 12.26 -10.39
C LEU A 12 15.18 12.04 -8.96
N LYS A 13 16.49 11.82 -8.76
CA LYS A 13 17.12 11.57 -7.45
C LYS A 13 16.46 10.43 -6.66
N GLN A 14 16.09 9.36 -7.35
CA GLN A 14 15.42 8.18 -6.79
C GLN A 14 16.37 7.02 -6.48
N VAL A 15 17.68 7.18 -6.68
CA VAL A 15 18.71 6.13 -6.44
C VAL A 15 18.52 5.45 -5.08
N ASP A 16 18.48 6.23 -4.00
CA ASP A 16 18.33 5.69 -2.64
C ASP A 16 16.99 4.99 -2.44
N HIS A 17 15.90 5.51 -3.05
CA HIS A 17 14.58 4.91 -2.94
C HIS A 17 14.54 3.54 -3.62
N VAL A 18 15.08 3.42 -4.84
CA VAL A 18 15.12 2.17 -5.60
C VAL A 18 15.99 1.11 -4.92
N LYS A 19 17.18 1.50 -4.43
CA LYS A 19 18.04 0.59 -3.66
C LYS A 19 17.38 0.13 -2.35
N ASN A 20 16.73 1.06 -1.66
CA ASN A 20 16.01 0.75 -0.43
C ASN A 20 14.81 -0.18 -0.70
N GLU A 21 14.00 0.09 -1.72
CA GLU A 21 12.89 -0.78 -2.16
C GLU A 21 13.39 -2.20 -2.39
N LYS A 22 14.44 -2.38 -3.22
CA LYS A 22 15.09 -3.67 -3.46
C LYS A 22 15.51 -4.35 -2.16
N SER A 23 16.25 -3.64 -1.31
CA SER A 23 16.80 -4.19 -0.07
C SER A 23 15.72 -4.66 0.91
N LEU A 24 14.59 -3.97 0.97
CA LEU A 24 13.46 -4.32 1.83
C LEU A 24 12.72 -5.54 1.27
N LEU A 25 12.44 -5.54 -0.04
CA LEU A 25 11.72 -6.62 -0.71
C LEU A 25 12.44 -7.97 -0.61
N VAL A 26 13.78 -8.00 -0.68
CA VAL A 26 14.57 -9.21 -0.47
C VAL A 26 14.41 -9.80 0.95
N GLN A 27 14.04 -8.98 1.94
CA GLN A 27 13.97 -9.40 3.34
C GLN A 27 12.55 -9.71 3.83
N VAL A 28 11.53 -9.48 3.00
CA VAL A 28 10.11 -9.68 3.37
C VAL A 28 9.56 -10.94 2.71
N GLN A 29 8.86 -11.74 3.49
CA GLN A 29 8.14 -12.90 3.03
C GLN A 29 6.86 -13.03 3.83
N HIS A 30 5.73 -12.77 3.16
CA HIS A 30 4.41 -12.78 3.78
C HIS A 30 3.34 -13.12 2.75
N PRO A 31 2.29 -13.91 3.07
CA PRO A 31 1.27 -14.35 2.11
C PRO A 31 0.58 -13.21 1.35
N PHE A 32 0.53 -12.02 1.94
CA PHE A 32 -0.14 -10.83 1.40
C PHE A 32 0.78 -9.71 0.93
N ILE A 33 2.08 -9.99 0.77
CA ILE A 33 3.06 -9.04 0.20
C ILE A 33 3.58 -9.66 -1.10
N ILE A 34 3.79 -8.83 -2.12
CA ILE A 34 4.35 -9.27 -3.39
C ILE A 34 5.79 -9.80 -3.20
N GLU A 35 6.07 -10.97 -3.75
CA GLU A 35 7.40 -11.58 -3.71
C GLU A 35 8.30 -11.02 -4.83
N LEU A 36 9.50 -10.56 -4.45
CA LEU A 36 10.57 -10.23 -5.39
C LEU A 36 11.38 -11.49 -5.67
N LEU A 37 11.27 -12.01 -6.89
CA LEU A 37 11.87 -13.27 -7.33
C LEU A 37 13.31 -13.09 -7.81
N TRP A 38 13.62 -11.95 -8.45
CA TRP A 38 14.92 -11.71 -9.05
C TRP A 38 15.17 -10.23 -9.33
N THR A 39 16.44 -9.82 -9.37
CA THR A 39 16.89 -8.47 -9.74
C THR A 39 18.10 -8.53 -10.66
N HIS A 40 18.24 -7.51 -11.51
CA HIS A 40 19.38 -7.33 -12.41
C HIS A 40 19.45 -5.89 -12.93
N HIS A 41 20.54 -5.55 -13.60
CA HIS A 41 20.66 -4.31 -14.35
C HIS A 41 21.50 -4.54 -15.62
N ASP A 42 21.30 -3.69 -16.62
CA ASP A 42 22.20 -3.54 -17.77
C ASP A 42 22.73 -2.09 -17.83
N ASP A 43 23.24 -1.68 -18.99
CA ASP A 43 23.81 -0.33 -19.19
C ASP A 43 22.75 0.79 -19.25
N SER A 44 21.45 0.45 -19.23
CA SER A 44 20.35 1.42 -19.39
C SER A 44 19.27 1.30 -18.31
N CYS A 45 19.01 0.10 -17.80
CA CYS A 45 17.84 -0.22 -17.00
C CYS A 45 18.16 -1.05 -15.75
N LEU A 46 17.33 -0.86 -14.73
CA LEU A 46 17.22 -1.73 -13.56
C LEU A 46 15.97 -2.60 -13.70
N TYR A 47 16.10 -3.89 -13.36
CA TYR A 47 15.06 -4.89 -13.49
C TYR A 47 14.73 -5.51 -12.12
N MET A 48 13.44 -5.51 -11.79
CA MET A 48 12.91 -6.24 -10.63
C MET A 48 11.79 -7.18 -11.09
N LEU A 49 12.01 -8.48 -10.95
CA LEU A 49 11.04 -9.53 -11.30
C LEU A 49 10.24 -9.90 -10.06
N PHE A 50 8.92 -9.70 -10.14
CA PHE A 50 7.98 -10.03 -9.08
C PHE A 50 7.15 -11.26 -9.44
N GLU A 51 6.56 -11.91 -8.44
CA GLU A 51 5.43 -12.80 -8.69
C GLU A 51 4.31 -12.05 -9.42
N TYR A 52 3.52 -12.76 -10.23
CA TYR A 52 2.45 -12.14 -11.01
C TYR A 52 1.10 -12.26 -10.32
N ALA A 53 0.60 -11.15 -9.75
CA ALA A 53 -0.74 -11.05 -9.19
C ALA A 53 -1.76 -10.70 -10.29
N CYS A 54 -2.25 -11.72 -11.00
CA CYS A 54 -3.07 -11.57 -12.22
C CYS A 54 -4.51 -11.03 -12.01
N GLY A 55 -4.94 -10.84 -10.77
CA GLY A 55 -6.28 -10.39 -10.44
C GLY A 55 -6.52 -8.89 -10.64
N GLY A 56 -5.47 -8.11 -10.90
CA GLY A 56 -5.56 -6.65 -11.08
C GLY A 56 -5.70 -5.89 -9.77
N GLU A 57 -5.90 -4.58 -9.86
CA GLU A 57 -5.97 -3.68 -8.71
C GLU A 57 -7.32 -3.76 -7.98
N LEU A 58 -7.29 -3.77 -6.65
CA LEU A 58 -8.47 -3.64 -5.80
C LEU A 58 -9.23 -2.33 -6.10
N PHE A 59 -8.51 -1.29 -6.51
CA PHE A 59 -9.07 -0.02 -7.00
C PHE A 59 -10.15 -0.24 -8.06
N THR A 60 -9.86 -1.00 -9.12
CA THR A 60 -10.79 -1.26 -10.23
C THR A 60 -12.06 -1.95 -9.75
N TYR A 61 -11.93 -2.94 -8.85
CA TYR A 61 -13.10 -3.61 -8.26
C TYR A 61 -13.94 -2.66 -7.41
N LEU A 62 -13.29 -1.80 -6.60
CA LEU A 62 -13.98 -0.84 -5.76
C LEU A 62 -14.75 0.19 -6.60
N ARG A 63 -14.12 0.73 -7.65
CA ARG A 63 -14.74 1.68 -8.58
C ARG A 63 -15.93 1.05 -9.31
N ASN A 64 -15.78 -0.18 -9.80
CA ASN A 64 -16.85 -0.88 -10.50
C ASN A 64 -18.03 -1.24 -9.58
N ALA A 65 -17.77 -1.60 -8.32
CA ALA A 65 -18.83 -1.85 -7.33
C ALA A 65 -19.46 -0.56 -6.79
N GLY A 66 -18.83 0.59 -7.00
CA GLY A 66 -19.13 1.87 -6.35
C GLY A 66 -18.70 1.90 -4.88
N ARG A 67 -18.99 0.84 -4.12
CA ARG A 67 -18.49 0.60 -2.74
C ARG A 67 -18.59 -0.88 -2.40
N PHE A 68 -17.79 -1.33 -1.46
CA PHE A 68 -17.88 -2.67 -0.89
C PHE A 68 -18.86 -2.75 0.28
N CYS A 69 -19.39 -3.95 0.51
CA CYS A 69 -20.16 -4.25 1.71
C CYS A 69 -19.20 -4.49 2.90
N SER A 70 -19.75 -4.45 4.13
CA SER A 70 -18.95 -4.59 5.36
C SER A 70 -18.10 -5.87 5.37
N THR A 71 -18.65 -6.99 4.89
CA THR A 71 -17.95 -8.28 4.86
C THR A 71 -16.74 -8.25 3.91
N THR A 72 -16.91 -7.72 2.69
CA THR A 72 -15.82 -7.58 1.72
C THR A 72 -14.74 -6.64 2.23
N SER A 73 -15.11 -5.47 2.77
CA SER A 73 -14.14 -4.53 3.35
C SER A 73 -13.39 -5.13 4.54
N MET A 74 -14.08 -5.93 5.38
CA MET A 74 -13.47 -6.59 6.54
C MET A 74 -12.47 -7.66 6.15
N PHE A 75 -12.79 -8.44 5.12
CA PHE A 75 -11.89 -9.47 4.59
C PHE A 75 -10.55 -8.84 4.18
N TYR A 76 -10.57 -7.85 3.30
CA TYR A 76 -9.36 -7.19 2.82
C TYR A 76 -8.63 -6.40 3.92
N ALA A 77 -9.37 -5.73 4.80
CA ALA A 77 -8.76 -5.07 5.94
C ALA A 77 -8.04 -6.06 6.87
N ALA A 78 -8.54 -7.29 7.04
CA ALA A 78 -7.89 -8.30 7.87
C ALA A 78 -6.55 -8.76 7.27
N GLU A 79 -6.49 -8.98 5.96
CA GLU A 79 -5.23 -9.32 5.27
C GLU A 79 -4.19 -8.19 5.38
N ILE A 80 -4.63 -6.93 5.21
CA ILE A 80 -3.78 -5.76 5.35
C ILE A 80 -3.27 -5.59 6.78
N VAL A 81 -4.12 -5.82 7.79
CA VAL A 81 -3.70 -5.79 9.20
C VAL A 81 -2.57 -6.78 9.47
N LEU A 82 -2.65 -8.01 8.92
CA LEU A 82 -1.59 -9.01 9.06
C LEU A 82 -0.29 -8.59 8.35
N ALA A 83 -0.40 -8.05 7.14
CA ALA A 83 0.77 -7.55 6.39
C ALA A 83 1.46 -6.37 7.10
N LEU A 84 0.68 -5.40 7.60
CA LEU A 84 1.20 -4.27 8.37
C LEU A 84 1.83 -4.74 9.69
N GLU A 85 1.17 -5.65 10.42
CA GLU A 85 1.73 -6.25 11.64
C GLU A 85 3.11 -6.87 11.37
N TYR A 86 3.23 -7.63 10.28
CA TYR A 86 4.49 -8.25 9.87
C TYR A 86 5.57 -7.21 9.55
N LEU A 87 5.28 -6.24 8.67
CA LEU A 87 6.22 -5.18 8.31
C LEU A 87 6.68 -4.38 9.55
N HIS A 88 5.74 -4.07 10.44
CA HIS A 88 6.02 -3.30 11.64
C HIS A 88 6.91 -4.05 12.62
N LYS A 89 6.81 -5.38 12.72
CA LYS A 89 7.73 -6.23 13.50
C LYS A 89 9.16 -6.19 12.96
N LEU A 90 9.32 -6.05 11.65
CA LEU A 90 10.62 -5.81 11.00
C LEU A 90 11.06 -4.34 11.06
N SER A 91 10.32 -3.48 11.74
CA SER A 91 10.55 -2.04 11.75
C SER A 91 10.50 -1.36 10.40
N ILE A 92 9.67 -1.88 9.49
CA ILE A 92 9.37 -1.27 8.21
C ILE A 92 8.04 -0.51 8.32
N ALA A 93 8.01 0.74 7.88
CA ALA A 93 6.77 1.48 7.60
C ALA A 93 6.53 1.47 6.09
N TYR A 94 5.31 1.18 5.66
CA TYR A 94 4.98 1.01 4.22
C TYR A 94 4.73 2.34 3.52
N ARG A 95 3.94 3.23 4.14
CA ARG A 95 3.75 4.65 3.79
C ARG A 95 3.04 4.96 2.45
N ASP A 96 2.59 3.97 1.69
CA ASP A 96 1.77 4.21 0.48
C ASP A 96 0.57 3.24 0.35
N LEU A 97 -0.14 3.00 1.46
CA LEU A 97 -1.35 2.19 1.43
C LEU A 97 -2.48 2.92 0.71
N LYS A 98 -2.94 2.35 -0.40
CA LYS A 98 -4.05 2.81 -1.24
C LYS A 98 -4.55 1.66 -2.13
N PRO A 99 -5.80 1.69 -2.65
CA PRO A 99 -6.37 0.58 -3.43
C PRO A 99 -5.57 0.21 -4.69
N GLU A 100 -4.82 1.15 -5.27
CA GLU A 100 -4.00 0.98 -6.46
C GLU A 100 -2.77 0.08 -6.18
N ASN A 101 -2.22 0.16 -4.96
CA ASN A 101 -1.08 -0.67 -4.55
C ASN A 101 -1.50 -2.02 -3.94
N LEU A 102 -2.76 -2.40 -4.11
CA LEU A 102 -3.35 -3.62 -3.57
C LEU A 102 -3.83 -4.48 -4.73
N LEU A 103 -3.02 -5.46 -5.12
CA LEU A 103 -3.37 -6.38 -6.20
C LEU A 103 -4.10 -7.62 -5.65
N LEU A 104 -4.92 -8.24 -6.48
CA LEU A 104 -5.49 -9.56 -6.18
C LEU A 104 -4.67 -10.66 -6.86
N ASP A 105 -4.38 -11.74 -6.13
CA ASP A 105 -3.85 -12.97 -6.72
C ASP A 105 -4.96 -13.76 -7.44
N ARG A 106 -4.59 -14.92 -7.99
CA ARG A 106 -5.52 -15.77 -8.76
C ARG A 106 -6.74 -16.25 -7.96
N ASP A 107 -6.58 -16.37 -6.65
CA ASP A 107 -7.61 -16.89 -5.75
C ASP A 107 -8.45 -15.77 -5.14
N GLY A 108 -8.02 -14.51 -5.30
CA GLY A 108 -8.71 -13.31 -4.81
C GLY A 108 -8.17 -12.75 -3.51
N HIS A 109 -7.01 -13.26 -3.03
CA HIS A 109 -6.31 -12.74 -1.86
C HIS A 109 -5.41 -11.56 -2.24
N LEU A 110 -5.15 -10.66 -1.29
CA LEU A 110 -4.32 -9.49 -1.53
C LEU A 110 -2.84 -9.80 -1.72
N LYS A 111 -2.20 -8.97 -2.54
CA LYS A 111 -0.77 -8.78 -2.65
C LYS A 111 -0.48 -7.28 -2.60
N ILE A 112 0.06 -6.81 -1.48
CA ILE A 112 0.57 -5.45 -1.35
C ILE A 112 1.81 -5.32 -2.24
N THR A 113 1.80 -4.36 -3.16
CA THR A 113 2.90 -4.07 -4.08
C THR A 113 3.49 -2.68 -3.82
N ASP A 114 4.42 -2.24 -4.66
CA ASP A 114 5.08 -0.92 -4.66
C ASP A 114 5.65 -0.50 -3.29
N PHE A 115 6.93 -0.83 -3.07
CA PHE A 115 7.64 -0.53 -1.83
C PHE A 115 8.51 0.73 -1.97
N GLY A 116 8.28 1.56 -3.00
CA GLY A 116 9.08 2.76 -3.28
C GLY A 116 9.12 3.78 -2.14
N PHE A 117 8.05 3.86 -1.32
CA PHE A 117 8.02 4.69 -0.11
C PHE A 117 8.23 3.90 1.19
N ALA A 118 8.36 2.57 1.13
CA ALA A 118 8.60 1.79 2.33
C ALA A 118 9.97 2.15 2.93
N LYS A 119 10.10 2.12 4.25
CA LYS A 119 11.36 2.48 4.92
C LYS A 119 11.53 1.73 6.23
N ARG A 120 12.74 1.19 6.45
CA ARG A 120 13.14 0.68 7.77
C ARG A 120 13.43 1.85 8.71
N LEU A 121 12.74 1.91 9.85
CA LEU A 121 12.80 2.99 10.82
C LEU A 121 13.54 2.54 12.09
N SER A 122 14.54 3.33 12.50
CA SER A 122 15.16 3.22 13.82
C SER A 122 14.39 4.00 14.89
N ASP A 123 13.90 5.20 14.55
CA ASP A 123 12.97 6.00 15.37
C ASP A 123 11.92 6.69 14.49
N LYS A 124 12.30 7.80 13.85
CA LYS A 124 11.41 8.62 13.01
C LYS A 124 12.02 8.93 11.65
N THR A 125 11.16 9.28 10.71
CA THR A 125 11.52 9.86 9.42
C THR A 125 10.73 11.14 9.18
N TRP A 126 11.22 12.02 8.31
CA TRP A 126 10.64 13.34 8.03
C TRP A 126 10.23 13.54 6.58
N THR A 127 10.48 12.55 5.72
CA THR A 127 10.14 12.60 4.29
C THR A 127 8.63 12.73 4.09
N LEU A 128 8.18 13.81 3.48
CA LEU A 128 6.81 13.95 2.98
C LEU A 128 6.65 13.07 1.74
N CYS A 129 5.94 11.95 1.88
CA CYS A 129 5.66 10.99 0.80
C CYS A 129 4.31 10.30 1.03
N GLY A 130 3.81 9.63 0.00
CA GLY A 130 2.51 8.98 -0.03
C GLY A 130 1.47 9.78 -0.82
N THR A 131 0.29 9.20 -0.94
CA THR A 131 -0.83 9.78 -1.71
C THR A 131 -1.62 10.78 -0.86
N PRO A 132 -1.97 11.99 -1.36
CA PRO A 132 -2.53 13.09 -0.55
C PRO A 132 -3.71 12.70 0.35
N GLU A 133 -4.68 11.97 -0.17
CA GLU A 133 -5.91 11.51 0.51
C GLU A 133 -5.62 10.57 1.69
N TYR A 134 -4.46 9.92 1.68
CA TYR A 134 -4.02 8.90 2.63
C TYR A 134 -3.03 9.42 3.67
N LEU A 135 -2.56 10.67 3.55
CA LEU A 135 -1.55 11.21 4.45
C LEU A 135 -2.07 11.39 5.88
N ALA A 136 -1.25 10.97 6.84
CA ALA A 136 -1.51 11.23 8.25
C ALA A 136 -1.23 12.71 8.61
N PRO A 137 -1.95 13.30 9.59
CA PRO A 137 -1.76 14.71 9.99
C PRO A 137 -0.32 15.05 10.36
N GLU A 138 0.40 14.13 11.00
CA GLU A 138 1.80 14.34 11.38
C GLU A 138 2.76 14.42 10.18
N ILE A 139 2.47 13.75 9.06
CA ILE A 139 3.26 13.85 7.84
C ILE A 139 3.09 15.26 7.24
N ILE A 140 1.84 15.73 7.14
CA ILE A 140 1.50 17.06 6.59
C ILE A 140 2.12 18.18 7.44
N GLN A 141 2.13 18.01 8.76
CA GLN A 141 2.73 18.98 9.69
C GLN A 141 4.26 18.90 9.77
N SER A 142 4.91 18.07 8.93
CA SER A 142 6.35 17.82 8.95
C SER A 142 6.87 17.41 10.34
N LYS A 143 6.02 16.75 11.14
CA LYS A 143 6.42 16.15 12.41
C LYS A 143 7.07 14.81 12.08
N GLY A 144 8.22 14.54 12.69
CA GLY A 144 8.88 13.24 12.53
C GLY A 144 7.88 12.11 12.83
N HIS A 145 7.68 11.21 11.87
CA HIS A 145 6.64 10.18 11.87
C HIS A 145 7.23 8.78 11.88
N ASN A 146 6.40 7.81 12.24
CA ASN A 146 6.77 6.41 12.40
C ASN A 146 5.71 5.50 11.76
N LYS A 147 5.71 4.21 12.12
CA LYS A 147 4.78 3.18 11.66
C LYS A 147 3.29 3.50 11.88
N ALA A 148 2.96 4.46 12.77
CA ALA A 148 1.59 4.87 13.05
C ALA A 148 0.83 5.46 11.85
N VAL A 149 1.56 5.91 10.83
CA VAL A 149 0.97 6.47 9.61
C VAL A 149 0.28 5.41 8.77
N ASP A 150 0.76 4.16 8.81
CA ASP A 150 0.13 3.04 8.09
C ASP A 150 -1.24 2.70 8.71
N TRP A 151 -1.37 2.81 10.03
CA TRP A 151 -2.66 2.61 10.71
C TRP A 151 -3.66 3.73 10.41
N TRP A 152 -3.18 4.97 10.19
CA TRP A 152 -4.02 6.05 9.68
C TRP A 152 -4.51 5.71 8.27
N ALA A 153 -3.60 5.35 7.37
CA ALA A 153 -3.91 4.99 5.99
C ALA A 153 -4.89 3.80 5.93
N LEU A 154 -4.78 2.82 6.84
CA LEU A 154 -5.77 1.74 6.97
C LEU A 154 -7.17 2.28 7.31
N GLY A 155 -7.25 3.29 8.19
CA GLY A 155 -8.51 3.96 8.50
C GLY A 155 -9.14 4.65 7.29
N ILE A 156 -8.31 5.31 6.47
CA ILE A 156 -8.73 5.93 5.20
C ILE A 156 -9.24 4.85 4.24
N LEU A 157 -8.48 3.76 4.07
CA LEU A 157 -8.83 2.66 3.16
C LEU A 157 -10.14 1.97 3.55
N ILE A 158 -10.33 1.66 4.84
CA ILE A 158 -11.58 1.03 5.32
C ILE A 158 -12.76 1.96 5.08
N TYR A 159 -12.59 3.27 5.32
CA TYR A 159 -13.63 4.26 4.98
C TYR A 159 -13.91 4.24 3.47
N GLU A 160 -12.88 4.33 2.63
CA GLU A 160 -13.04 4.38 1.17
C GLU A 160 -13.72 3.12 0.62
N MET A 161 -13.36 1.94 1.11
CA MET A 161 -14.03 0.69 0.73
C MET A 161 -15.53 0.73 1.08
N LEU A 162 -15.91 1.28 2.24
CA LEU A 162 -17.31 1.31 2.71
C LEU A 162 -18.15 2.47 2.14
N ALA A 163 -17.50 3.57 1.80
CA ALA A 163 -18.14 4.79 1.29
C ALA A 163 -18.13 4.89 -0.23
N GLY A 164 -17.10 4.33 -0.89
CA GLY A 164 -16.82 4.46 -2.31
C GLY A 164 -15.87 5.63 -2.67
N PHE A 165 -15.49 6.42 -1.68
CA PHE A 165 -14.63 7.60 -1.81
C PHE A 165 -13.88 7.84 -0.49
N PRO A 166 -12.68 8.44 -0.52
CA PRO A 166 -11.91 8.70 0.70
C PRO A 166 -12.60 9.78 1.57
N PRO A 167 -12.36 9.82 2.89
CA PRO A 167 -13.04 10.76 3.79
C PRO A 167 -12.56 12.21 3.61
N PHE A 168 -11.36 12.40 3.05
CA PHE A 168 -10.79 13.69 2.72
C PHE A 168 -10.39 13.67 1.25
N PHE A 169 -11.08 14.47 0.43
CA PHE A 169 -10.80 14.60 -0.99
C PHE A 169 -11.08 16.03 -1.46
N ASP A 170 -10.36 16.45 -2.48
CA ASP A 170 -10.51 17.74 -3.15
C ASP A 170 -9.76 17.68 -4.49
N THR A 171 -9.97 18.64 -5.38
CA THR A 171 -9.16 18.74 -6.60
C THR A 171 -7.79 19.38 -6.32
N ASN A 172 -7.67 20.15 -5.23
CA ASN A 172 -6.41 20.74 -4.80
C ASN A 172 -5.81 19.97 -3.61
N PRO A 173 -4.60 19.41 -3.72
CA PRO A 173 -3.92 18.72 -2.62
C PRO A 173 -3.82 19.56 -1.33
N PHE A 174 -3.63 20.88 -1.42
CA PHE A 174 -3.59 21.74 -0.23
C PHE A 174 -4.93 21.78 0.51
N ALA A 175 -6.05 21.76 -0.21
CA ALA A 175 -7.38 21.70 0.39
C ALA A 175 -7.64 20.31 1.03
N ILE A 176 -7.09 19.24 0.48
CA ILE A 176 -7.09 17.91 1.13
C ILE A 176 -6.36 17.98 2.47
N TYR A 177 -5.18 18.61 2.50
CA TYR A 177 -4.40 18.76 3.72
C TYR A 177 -5.15 19.55 4.80
N GLU A 178 -5.80 20.66 4.43
CA GLU A 178 -6.65 21.43 5.36
C GLU A 178 -7.77 20.59 5.96
N LYS A 179 -8.45 19.75 5.14
CA LYS A 179 -9.51 18.84 5.60
C LYS A 179 -8.97 17.77 6.55
N ILE A 180 -7.83 17.18 6.25
CA ILE A 180 -7.15 16.20 7.12
C ILE A 180 -6.83 16.81 8.48
N LEU A 181 -6.26 18.02 8.49
CA LEU A 181 -5.90 18.72 9.73
C LEU A 181 -7.13 19.17 10.53
N ALA A 182 -8.24 19.51 9.85
CA ALA A 182 -9.51 19.80 10.49
C ALA A 182 -10.16 18.54 11.11
N GLY A 183 -9.88 17.36 10.57
CA GLY A 183 -10.34 16.07 11.09
C GLY A 183 -11.86 15.86 11.03
N LYS A 184 -12.58 16.66 10.22
CA LYS A 184 -14.02 16.55 10.06
C LYS A 184 -14.35 15.51 8.98
N ILE A 185 -14.96 14.41 9.40
CA ILE A 185 -15.40 13.33 8.51
C ILE A 185 -16.92 13.34 8.42
N ASP A 186 -17.45 13.41 7.21
CA ASP A 186 -18.86 13.19 6.93
C ASP A 186 -19.11 11.67 6.83
N TRP A 187 -20.20 11.19 7.43
CA TRP A 187 -20.47 9.75 7.53
C TRP A 187 -21.72 9.37 6.75
N PRO A 188 -21.59 8.62 5.64
CA PRO A 188 -22.73 8.04 4.96
C PRO A 188 -23.59 7.20 5.91
N LYS A 189 -24.92 7.35 5.82
CA LYS A 189 -25.88 6.74 6.76
C LYS A 189 -25.81 5.20 6.78
N HIS A 190 -25.32 4.59 5.71
CA HIS A 190 -25.20 3.14 5.57
C HIS A 190 -23.97 2.54 6.25
N ILE A 191 -23.01 3.35 6.70
CA ILE A 191 -21.81 2.82 7.37
C ILE A 191 -22.22 2.32 8.76
N ASP A 192 -21.96 1.05 9.00
CA ASP A 192 -22.27 0.38 10.26
C ASP A 192 -21.59 1.10 11.45
N PRO A 193 -22.30 1.32 12.58
CA PRO A 193 -21.73 1.99 13.75
C PRO A 193 -20.45 1.36 14.31
N ILE A 194 -20.27 0.03 14.20
CA ILE A 194 -19.07 -0.67 14.66
C ILE A 194 -17.90 -0.40 13.71
N ALA A 195 -18.14 -0.37 12.39
CA ALA A 195 -17.12 0.03 11.42
C ALA A 195 -16.70 1.49 11.62
N LYS A 196 -17.67 2.38 11.83
CA LYS A 196 -17.44 3.80 12.14
C LYS A 196 -16.60 3.99 13.40
N ASP A 197 -16.85 3.20 14.45
CA ASP A 197 -16.06 3.22 15.69
C ASP A 197 -14.60 2.80 15.45
N LEU A 198 -14.36 1.75 14.63
CA LEU A 198 -13.01 1.35 14.24
C LEU A 198 -12.27 2.48 13.52
N ILE A 199 -12.88 3.01 12.45
CA ILE A 199 -12.28 4.06 11.62
C ILE A 199 -11.97 5.29 12.48
N LYS A 200 -12.86 5.70 13.39
CA LYS A 200 -12.60 6.82 14.31
C LYS A 200 -11.39 6.59 15.21
N LYS A 201 -11.12 5.35 15.63
CA LYS A 201 -9.96 4.99 16.46
C LYS A 201 -8.66 4.89 15.66
N LEU A 202 -8.74 4.63 14.35
CA LEU A 202 -7.61 4.69 13.41
C LEU A 202 -7.31 6.12 12.96
N LEU A 203 -8.34 6.93 12.74
CA LEU A 203 -8.24 8.34 12.30
C LEU A 203 -8.16 9.32 13.48
N VAL A 204 -7.36 8.96 14.48
CA VAL A 204 -7.04 9.83 15.62
C VAL A 204 -5.79 10.66 15.29
N PRO A 205 -5.85 12.01 15.33
CA PRO A 205 -4.68 12.85 15.06
C PRO A 205 -3.55 12.65 16.07
N ASP A 206 -3.89 12.42 17.34
CA ASP A 206 -2.93 12.06 18.37
C ASP A 206 -2.47 10.60 18.19
N ARG A 207 -1.31 10.43 17.54
CA ARG A 207 -0.72 9.11 17.27
C ARG A 207 -0.54 8.22 18.50
N ALA A 208 -0.39 8.79 19.70
CA ALA A 208 -0.24 7.99 20.93
C ALA A 208 -1.55 7.30 21.35
N LYS A 209 -2.69 7.82 20.87
CA LYS A 209 -4.04 7.29 21.09
C LYS A 209 -4.60 6.55 19.87
N ARG A 210 -3.84 6.51 18.78
CA ARG A 210 -4.24 5.85 17.52
C ARG A 210 -4.15 4.34 17.67
N LEU A 211 -5.22 3.63 17.33
CA LEU A 211 -5.25 2.18 17.31
C LEU A 211 -4.12 1.64 16.41
N GLY A 212 -3.46 0.56 16.82
CA GLY A 212 -2.26 0.04 16.13
C GLY A 212 -0.94 0.61 16.63
N ASN A 213 -0.94 1.79 17.28
CA ASN A 213 0.25 2.43 17.86
C ASN A 213 0.20 2.55 19.40
N MET A 214 -0.78 1.89 20.03
CA MET A 214 -0.93 1.80 21.49
C MET A 214 -0.05 0.68 22.06
N LYS A 215 -0.18 0.40 23.37
CA LYS A 215 0.64 -0.58 24.10
C LYS A 215 0.68 -1.97 23.45
N HIS A 216 -0.40 -2.44 22.84
CA HIS A 216 -0.45 -3.77 22.23
C HIS A 216 -0.36 -3.73 20.69
N GLY A 217 -0.02 -2.58 20.10
CA GLY A 217 0.21 -2.46 18.66
C GLY A 217 -0.96 -2.96 17.81
N ALA A 218 -0.65 -3.82 16.83
CA ALA A 218 -1.63 -4.42 15.93
C ALA A 218 -2.73 -5.21 16.65
N ASP A 219 -2.45 -5.80 17.82
CA ASP A 219 -3.45 -6.58 18.55
C ASP A 219 -4.65 -5.73 19.01
N ASP A 220 -4.44 -4.44 19.28
CA ASP A 220 -5.54 -3.53 19.62
C ASP A 220 -6.48 -3.33 18.42
N VAL A 221 -5.95 -3.37 17.19
CA VAL A 221 -6.76 -3.37 15.95
C VAL A 221 -7.50 -4.70 15.83
N LYS A 222 -6.79 -5.82 15.98
CA LYS A 222 -7.32 -7.18 15.82
C LYS A 222 -8.45 -7.52 16.81
N ARG A 223 -8.39 -6.97 18.03
CA ARG A 223 -9.41 -7.13 19.07
C ARG A 223 -10.62 -6.21 18.91
N HIS A 224 -10.61 -5.30 17.94
CA HIS A 224 -11.75 -4.40 17.73
C HIS A 224 -13.01 -5.19 17.38
N ARG A 225 -14.17 -4.77 17.90
CA ARG A 225 -15.46 -5.47 17.71
C ARG A 225 -15.85 -5.67 16.24
N TRP A 226 -15.34 -4.84 15.34
CA TRP A 226 -15.55 -5.00 13.90
C TRP A 226 -14.97 -6.33 13.39
N PHE A 227 -13.81 -6.76 13.90
CA PHE A 227 -13.17 -8.03 13.55
C PHE A 227 -13.54 -9.20 14.48
N LYS A 228 -14.61 -9.09 15.29
CA LYS A 228 -14.95 -10.07 16.34
C LYS A 228 -15.08 -11.53 15.88
N ASN A 229 -15.42 -11.75 14.61
CA ASN A 229 -15.65 -13.07 14.02
C ASN A 229 -14.47 -13.55 13.17
N ILE A 230 -13.37 -12.79 13.11
CA ILE A 230 -12.19 -13.16 12.34
C ILE A 230 -11.32 -14.12 13.14
N ILE A 231 -11.01 -15.26 12.53
CA ILE A 231 -9.98 -16.19 12.99
C ILE A 231 -8.70 -15.82 12.23
N TRP A 232 -7.80 -15.09 12.88
CA TRP A 232 -6.62 -14.50 12.23
C TRP A 232 -5.67 -15.52 11.60
N GLU A 233 -5.55 -16.72 12.19
CA GLU A 233 -4.78 -17.82 11.60
C GLU A 233 -5.39 -18.29 10.28
N ASP A 234 -6.72 -18.40 10.20
CA ASP A 234 -7.40 -18.82 8.97
C ASP A 234 -7.26 -17.77 7.87
N VAL A 235 -7.21 -16.48 8.23
CA VAL A 235 -6.84 -15.43 7.28
C VAL A 235 -5.39 -15.63 6.82
N TYR A 236 -4.43 -15.70 7.73
CA TYR A 236 -3.00 -15.85 7.39
C TYR A 236 -2.71 -17.06 6.48
N TYR A 237 -3.33 -18.20 6.76
CA TYR A 237 -3.18 -19.43 5.98
C TYR A 237 -4.13 -19.51 4.78
N LYS A 238 -4.77 -18.40 4.38
CA LYS A 238 -5.67 -18.31 3.22
C LYS A 238 -6.79 -19.36 3.20
N LYS A 239 -7.35 -19.68 4.38
CA LYS A 239 -8.47 -20.63 4.53
C LYS A 239 -9.84 -19.96 4.41
N VAL A 240 -9.91 -18.64 4.56
CA VAL A 240 -11.13 -17.87 4.40
C VAL A 240 -11.38 -17.63 2.91
N GLN A 241 -12.58 -17.98 2.43
CA GLN A 241 -12.95 -17.79 1.02
C GLN A 241 -12.95 -16.28 0.64
N PRO A 242 -12.23 -15.87 -0.41
CA PRO A 242 -12.23 -14.48 -0.85
C PRO A 242 -13.59 -14.03 -1.40
N PRO A 243 -14.00 -12.78 -1.13
CA PRO A 243 -15.29 -12.24 -1.58
C PRO A 243 -15.29 -11.86 -3.07
N ILE A 244 -14.13 -11.65 -3.66
CA ILE A 244 -13.94 -11.34 -5.08
C ILE A 244 -13.05 -12.43 -5.65
N ILE A 245 -13.54 -13.12 -6.68
CA ILE A 245 -12.77 -14.09 -7.44
C ILE A 245 -12.48 -13.46 -8.82
N PRO A 246 -11.22 -13.10 -9.12
CA PRO A 246 -10.86 -12.52 -10.40
C PRO A 246 -11.17 -13.47 -11.56
N LYS A 247 -11.55 -12.90 -12.71
CA LYS A 247 -11.75 -13.69 -13.93
C LYS A 247 -10.39 -13.91 -14.59
N ILE A 248 -9.94 -15.16 -14.64
CA ILE A 248 -8.66 -15.56 -15.23
C ILE A 248 -8.91 -16.82 -16.07
N SER A 249 -8.44 -16.84 -17.32
CA SER A 249 -8.64 -17.98 -18.23
C SER A 249 -7.38 -18.79 -18.52
N TYR A 250 -6.20 -18.22 -18.38
CA TYR A 250 -4.92 -18.89 -18.67
C TYR A 250 -3.77 -18.26 -17.87
N GLU A 251 -2.61 -18.90 -17.86
CA GLU A 251 -1.40 -18.35 -17.23
C GLU A 251 -0.88 -17.14 -18.02
N GLY A 252 -0.74 -15.99 -17.35
CA GLY A 252 -0.37 -14.72 -18.00
C GLY A 252 -1.54 -13.92 -18.56
N ASP A 253 -2.79 -14.23 -18.18
CA ASP A 253 -3.97 -13.44 -18.54
C ASP A 253 -3.91 -12.03 -17.93
N THR A 254 -3.88 -11.00 -18.79
CA THR A 254 -3.73 -9.59 -18.42
C THR A 254 -5.05 -8.81 -18.39
N ARG A 255 -6.21 -9.45 -18.62
CA ARG A 255 -7.50 -8.74 -18.79
C ARG A 255 -7.94 -7.85 -17.63
N ASN A 256 -7.41 -8.10 -16.43
CA ASN A 256 -7.77 -7.35 -15.23
C ASN A 256 -6.90 -6.09 -15.05
N PHE A 257 -6.03 -5.79 -16.02
CA PHE A 257 -5.20 -4.60 -16.09
C PHE A 257 -5.64 -3.71 -17.26
N GLU A 258 -5.37 -2.41 -17.14
CA GLU A 258 -5.57 -1.47 -18.22
C GLU A 258 -4.56 -1.69 -19.35
N GLU A 259 -4.97 -1.40 -20.58
CA GLU A 259 -4.06 -1.39 -21.73
C GLU A 259 -3.29 -0.05 -21.75
N TYR A 260 -1.97 -0.15 -21.68
CA TYR A 260 -1.07 1.01 -21.84
C TYR A 260 -0.41 0.96 -23.22
N PRO A 261 -0.08 2.12 -23.82
CA PRO A 261 0.73 2.14 -25.03
C PRO A 261 2.08 1.48 -24.78
N GLU A 262 2.44 0.51 -25.62
CA GLU A 262 3.78 -0.08 -25.60
C GLU A 262 4.81 1.02 -25.91
N LYS A 263 5.87 1.11 -25.09
CA LYS A 263 7.01 1.97 -25.41
C LYS A 263 7.75 1.36 -26.62
N ASP A 264 8.11 2.19 -27.58
CA ASP A 264 8.86 1.77 -28.76
C ASP A 264 10.26 1.26 -28.32
N GLU A 265 10.58 -0.01 -28.56
CA GLU A 265 11.90 -0.59 -28.19
C GLU A 265 13.08 0.14 -28.87
N ASN A 266 12.81 0.96 -29.90
CA ASN A 266 13.78 1.81 -30.58
C ASN A 266 13.98 3.19 -29.93
N THR A 267 13.45 3.45 -28.74
CA THR A 267 13.75 4.71 -28.05
C THR A 267 15.24 4.74 -27.71
N HIS A 268 15.98 5.68 -28.29
CA HIS A 268 17.38 5.88 -27.96
C HIS A 268 17.53 6.14 -26.46
N HIS A 269 18.07 5.17 -25.73
CA HIS A 269 18.45 5.36 -24.34
C HIS A 269 19.49 6.48 -24.26
N SER A 270 19.27 7.41 -23.33
CA SER A 270 20.21 8.49 -23.08
C SER A 270 21.55 7.89 -22.66
N TYR A 271 22.66 8.37 -23.22
CA TYR A 271 23.99 7.92 -22.82
C TYR A 271 24.22 8.17 -21.32
N ILE A 272 24.57 7.12 -20.59
CA ILE A 272 24.88 7.16 -19.16
C ILE A 272 26.39 6.99 -19.01
N HIS A 273 27.04 7.93 -18.32
CA HIS A 273 28.48 7.85 -18.06
C HIS A 273 28.79 6.68 -17.11
N GLU A 274 29.87 5.93 -17.34
CA GLU A 274 30.22 4.70 -16.59
C GLU A 274 30.24 4.88 -15.06
N ASP A 275 30.71 6.02 -14.57
CA ASP A 275 30.70 6.35 -13.14
C ASP A 275 29.30 6.28 -12.49
N TYR A 276 28.23 6.51 -13.26
CA TYR A 276 26.86 6.38 -12.80
C TYR A 276 26.33 4.94 -12.88
N LEU A 277 26.88 4.09 -13.75
CA LEU A 277 26.54 2.67 -13.81
C LEU A 277 27.08 1.93 -12.59
N ASN A 278 28.29 2.27 -12.15
CA ASN A 278 28.92 1.71 -10.95
C ASN A 278 28.09 1.91 -9.67
N ILE A 279 27.13 2.85 -9.68
CA ILE A 279 26.18 3.04 -8.58
C ILE A 279 25.32 1.79 -8.40
N PHE A 280 25.05 1.01 -9.45
CA PHE A 280 24.12 -0.11 -9.44
C PHE A 280 24.78 -1.48 -9.61
N ASP A 281 26.10 -1.60 -9.51
CA ASP A 281 26.81 -2.89 -9.61
C ASP A 281 26.33 -3.95 -8.60
N ASP A 282 25.74 -3.51 -7.49
CA ASP A 282 25.17 -4.36 -6.44
C ASP A 282 23.67 -4.63 -6.62
N PHE A 283 23.07 -4.25 -7.75
CA PHE A 283 21.63 -4.30 -8.01
C PHE A 283 21.13 -5.70 -8.42
#